data_AF-A0A2E9I2R2-F1
#
_entry.id   AF-A0A2E9I2R2-F1
#
_cell.length_a   1.000
_cell.length_b   1.000
_cell.length_c   1.000
_cell.angle_alpha   90.00
_cell.angle_beta   90.00
_cell.angle_gamma   90.00
#
_symmetry.space_group_name_H-M   'P 1'
#
loop_
_entity.id
_entity.type
_entity.pdbx_description
1 polymer ?
#
loop_
_entity_poly.entity_id
_entity_poly.type
_entity_poly.pdbx_seq_one_letter_code
_entity_poly.pdbx_strand_id
1 'polypeptide(L)'
;MPMAAQAGLDVCNDTDLRQSVAIGYEAPGGIWTSEGWWQLAPGECKTVMARAFDRQYFYYRATVQGGGFDGPFSFCSTSGAFTIEGDTDCAARGYDSTRFRKVDTGEAADFTLTLVADGASPEPDDPDPVYNEEDLPLESAVPFPRGSLGEPFTQSGIFTGCELIDGLDFCSFEIEGWRYHAYYGGGSADSILDDLQNWPMPLAVEIEGDMVNYGDITVEVALARVTEVFDGDFFAEERRMLQGSWQSVDDPEAKFTIAGADVYDYYGGEFIGHQWMTLGGTCPDAPYEGVGFTRTELETQESWCEHLGEVTADRLELIIPELGDVLTYRRVD
;
A
#
# COMPACT_ATOMS: atom_id res chain seq x y z
N MET A 1 -41.68 -2.87 13.60
CA MET A 1 -41.21 -1.48 13.44
C MET A 1 -39.92 -1.56 12.64
N PRO A 2 -39.75 -0.88 11.51
CA PRO A 2 -38.46 -0.89 10.83
C PRO A 2 -37.47 -0.12 11.72
N MET A 3 -36.34 -0.74 12.04
CA MET A 3 -35.21 -0.07 12.67
C MET A 3 -34.69 0.96 11.66
N ALA A 4 -34.53 2.22 12.09
CA ALA A 4 -33.81 3.19 11.30
C ALA A 4 -32.43 2.59 10.97
N ALA A 5 -32.03 2.62 9.70
CA ALA A 5 -30.66 2.27 9.31
C ALA A 5 -29.73 3.19 10.09
N GLN A 6 -29.04 2.65 11.08
CA GLN A 6 -28.00 3.36 11.81
C GLN A 6 -26.76 3.32 10.93
N ALA A 7 -26.42 4.46 10.33
CA ALA A 7 -25.12 4.64 9.70
C ALA A 7 -24.03 4.42 10.76
N GLY A 8 -23.11 3.50 10.51
CA GLY A 8 -22.14 3.04 11.50
C GLY A 8 -21.15 2.00 10.97
N LEU A 9 -20.08 1.80 11.74
CA LEU A 9 -19.06 0.78 11.51
C LEU A 9 -19.29 -0.40 12.44
N ASP A 10 -19.52 -1.55 11.85
CA ASP A 10 -19.50 -2.83 12.55
C ASP A 10 -18.19 -3.57 12.26
N VAL A 11 -17.67 -4.26 13.28
CA VAL A 11 -16.59 -5.22 13.11
C VAL A 11 -17.12 -6.58 13.54
N CYS A 12 -17.04 -7.55 12.64
CA CYS A 12 -17.41 -8.94 12.88
C CYS A 12 -16.16 -9.79 13.05
N ASN A 13 -16.15 -10.67 14.04
CA ASN A 13 -15.06 -11.62 14.25
C ASN A 13 -15.47 -13.00 13.76
N ASP A 14 -15.03 -13.40 12.57
CA ASP A 14 -15.26 -14.73 12.00
C ASP A 14 -14.07 -15.68 12.27
N THR A 15 -13.18 -15.31 13.18
CA THR A 15 -12.07 -16.16 13.62
C THR A 15 -12.49 -17.04 14.79
N ASP A 16 -11.79 -18.16 14.99
CA ASP A 16 -11.97 -19.04 16.15
C ASP A 16 -11.45 -18.45 17.47
N LEU A 17 -10.79 -17.29 17.42
CA LEU A 17 -10.15 -16.65 18.56
C LEU A 17 -10.86 -15.35 18.94
N ARG A 18 -10.76 -14.98 20.22
CA ARG A 18 -11.23 -13.66 20.68
C ARG A 18 -10.31 -12.58 20.13
N GLN A 19 -10.87 -11.62 19.41
CA GLN A 19 -10.15 -10.49 18.83
C GLN A 19 -10.30 -9.24 19.72
N SER A 20 -9.19 -8.53 19.91
CA SER A 20 -9.13 -7.21 20.50
C SER A 20 -9.01 -6.19 19.37
N VAL A 21 -10.03 -5.36 19.20
CA VAL A 21 -10.15 -4.43 18.08
C VAL A 21 -9.97 -2.99 18.57
N ALA A 22 -9.24 -2.19 17.81
CA ALA A 22 -9.21 -0.74 17.90
C ALA A 22 -9.41 -0.15 16.51
N ILE A 23 -9.91 1.08 16.45
CA ILE A 23 -10.05 1.85 15.21
C ILE A 23 -9.38 3.22 15.34
N GLY A 24 -8.95 3.77 14.21
CA GLY A 24 -8.51 5.15 14.04
C GLY A 24 -9.33 5.80 12.93
N TYR A 25 -9.71 7.06 13.09
CA TYR A 25 -10.49 7.80 12.11
C TYR A 25 -10.28 9.30 12.28
N GLU A 26 -10.59 10.08 11.26
CA GLU A 26 -10.61 11.54 11.37
C GLU A 26 -11.98 12.01 11.90
N ALA A 27 -12.01 12.66 13.05
CA ALA A 27 -13.23 13.20 13.65
C ALA A 27 -13.64 14.53 12.97
N PRO A 28 -14.93 14.92 13.05
CA PRO A 28 -15.39 16.22 12.59
C PRO A 28 -14.52 17.35 13.16
N GLY A 29 -13.95 18.17 12.28
CA GLY A 29 -12.97 19.20 12.65
C GLY A 29 -11.51 18.85 12.35
N GLY A 30 -11.26 17.69 11.73
CA GLY A 30 -9.94 17.34 11.19
C GLY A 30 -8.98 16.72 12.19
N ILE A 31 -9.49 16.21 13.32
CA ILE A 31 -8.67 15.66 14.40
C ILE A 31 -8.66 14.15 14.27
N TRP A 32 -7.49 13.56 14.04
CA TRP A 32 -7.31 12.11 14.12
C TRP A 32 -7.64 11.60 15.51
N THR A 33 -8.48 10.58 15.60
CA THR A 33 -8.95 10.00 16.86
C THR A 33 -8.87 8.49 16.79
N SER A 34 -8.39 7.86 17.85
CA SER A 34 -8.36 6.41 18.00
C SER A 34 -9.22 5.95 19.17
N GLU A 35 -9.87 4.80 19.01
CA GLU A 35 -10.77 4.20 19.98
C GLU A 35 -10.57 2.70 20.07
N GLY A 36 -10.78 2.12 21.25
CA GLY A 36 -10.58 0.69 21.50
C GLY A 36 -10.67 0.38 23.00
N TRP A 37 -10.24 -0.77 23.51
CA TRP A 37 -10.17 -2.04 22.82
C TRP A 37 -11.51 -2.75 22.95
N TRP A 38 -12.22 -2.97 21.84
CA TRP A 38 -13.39 -3.82 21.83
C TRP A 38 -12.97 -5.28 21.82
N GLN A 39 -13.57 -6.07 22.72
CA GLN A 39 -13.33 -7.51 22.77
C GLN A 39 -14.45 -8.22 22.02
N LEU A 40 -14.13 -8.85 20.89
CA LEU A 40 -15.07 -9.61 20.07
C LEU A 40 -14.82 -11.10 20.27
N ALA A 41 -15.82 -11.83 20.78
CA ALA A 41 -15.79 -13.29 20.80
C ALA A 41 -15.86 -13.86 19.37
N PRO A 42 -15.46 -15.13 19.16
CA PRO A 42 -15.72 -15.82 17.90
C PRO A 42 -17.20 -15.73 17.49
N GLY A 43 -17.46 -15.35 16.25
CA GLY A 43 -18.80 -15.12 15.68
C GLY A 43 -19.50 -13.85 16.16
N GLU A 44 -18.85 -12.98 16.94
CA GLU A 44 -19.46 -11.76 17.47
C GLU A 44 -19.22 -10.57 16.52
N CYS A 45 -20.29 -9.80 16.25
CA CYS A 45 -20.21 -8.50 15.62
C CYS A 45 -20.46 -7.38 16.64
N LYS A 46 -19.66 -6.31 16.57
CA LYS A 46 -19.83 -5.12 17.40
C LYS A 46 -19.78 -3.85 16.57
N THR A 47 -20.72 -2.95 16.85
CA THR A 47 -20.65 -1.56 16.39
C THR A 47 -19.53 -0.85 17.13
N VAL A 48 -18.45 -0.58 16.43
CA VAL A 48 -17.27 0.16 16.94
C VAL A 48 -17.40 1.66 16.70
N MET A 49 -18.26 2.08 15.77
CA MET A 49 -18.61 3.48 15.59
C MET A 49 -20.09 3.62 15.21
N ALA A 50 -20.88 4.27 16.06
CA ALA A 50 -22.34 4.40 15.89
C ALA A 50 -22.75 5.73 15.21
N ARG A 51 -21.94 6.22 14.27
CA ARG A 51 -22.19 7.43 13.48
C ARG A 51 -21.83 7.21 12.02
N ALA A 52 -22.40 8.02 11.14
CA ALA A 52 -22.03 8.07 9.73
C ALA A 52 -20.56 8.48 9.58
N PHE A 53 -19.91 7.92 8.56
CA PHE A 53 -18.61 8.35 8.11
C PHE A 53 -18.73 9.61 7.27
N ASP A 54 -17.84 10.57 7.54
CA ASP A 54 -17.69 11.80 6.74
C ASP A 54 -16.64 11.60 5.62
N ARG A 55 -15.87 10.50 5.71
CA ARG A 55 -14.74 10.16 4.85
C ARG A 55 -14.77 8.68 4.49
N GLN A 56 -14.21 8.37 3.33
CA GLN A 56 -14.15 7.04 2.72
C GLN A 56 -13.23 6.05 3.46
N TYR A 57 -12.42 6.50 4.43
CA TYR A 57 -11.41 5.65 5.07
C TYR A 57 -11.52 5.61 6.58
N PHE A 58 -11.21 4.44 7.14
CA PHE A 58 -10.87 4.29 8.55
C PHE A 58 -9.69 3.34 8.71
N TYR A 59 -9.11 3.35 9.90
CA TYR A 59 -7.96 2.55 10.25
C TYR A 59 -8.38 1.55 11.32
N TYR A 60 -7.88 0.33 11.27
CA TYR A 60 -8.19 -0.68 12.27
C TYR A 60 -6.96 -1.43 12.72
N ARG A 61 -7.07 -1.95 13.93
CA ARG A 61 -6.18 -2.95 14.48
C ARG A 61 -7.01 -4.06 15.08
N ALA A 62 -6.73 -5.29 14.69
CA ALA A 62 -7.33 -6.48 15.30
C ALA A 62 -6.22 -7.42 15.77
N THR A 63 -6.16 -7.71 17.06
CA THR A 63 -5.10 -8.56 17.61
C THR A 63 -5.70 -9.58 18.56
N VAL A 64 -5.22 -10.81 18.45
CA VAL A 64 -5.37 -11.80 19.53
C VAL A 64 -4.34 -11.49 20.61
N GLN A 65 -4.62 -11.79 21.88
CA GLN A 65 -3.68 -11.52 22.95
C GLN A 65 -2.33 -12.23 22.70
N GLY A 66 -1.28 -11.47 22.34
CA GLY A 66 0.03 -11.99 21.96
C GLY A 66 0.23 -12.31 20.47
N GLY A 67 -0.74 -11.99 19.60
CA GLY A 67 -0.63 -12.15 18.16
C GLY A 67 -0.04 -10.92 17.47
N GLY A 68 0.75 -11.14 16.42
CA GLY A 68 1.25 -10.08 15.56
C GLY A 68 0.10 -9.39 14.83
N PHE A 69 0.09 -8.07 14.84
CA PHE A 69 -0.70 -7.26 13.92
C PHE A 69 0.16 -6.08 13.55
N ASP A 70 0.38 -5.91 12.26
CA ASP A 70 1.21 -4.85 11.72
C ASP A 70 0.52 -4.18 10.54
N GLY A 71 0.81 -2.90 10.38
CA GLY A 71 0.23 -2.03 9.37
C GLY A 71 1.00 -0.71 9.36
N PRO A 72 1.04 0.01 8.24
CA PRO A 72 1.99 1.12 8.10
C PRO A 72 1.62 2.33 8.98
N PHE A 73 0.35 2.50 9.34
CA PHE A 73 -0.15 3.65 10.09
C PHE A 73 0.02 3.45 11.60
N SER A 74 0.26 4.51 12.37
CA SER A 74 0.30 4.44 13.83
C SER A 74 -0.74 5.38 14.46
N PHE A 75 -1.32 4.93 15.57
CA PHE A 75 -2.20 5.74 16.39
C PHE A 75 -1.84 5.54 17.85
N CYS A 76 -2.16 6.55 18.67
CA CYS A 76 -2.04 6.44 20.11
C CYS A 76 -3.05 5.43 20.66
N SER A 77 -2.64 4.64 21.65
CA SER A 77 -3.50 3.66 22.32
C SER A 77 -3.12 3.52 23.79
N THR A 78 -3.94 2.80 24.55
CA THR A 78 -3.57 2.35 25.90
C THR A 78 -3.78 0.84 26.01
N SER A 79 -3.30 0.24 27.08
CA SER A 79 -3.56 -1.18 27.37
C SER A 79 -5.02 -1.52 27.72
N GLY A 80 -5.85 -0.52 28.08
CA GLY A 80 -7.27 -0.67 28.42
C GLY A 80 -8.19 -0.03 27.39
N ALA A 81 -9.49 0.03 27.67
CA ALA A 81 -10.41 0.77 26.80
C ALA A 81 -10.08 2.28 26.77
N PHE A 82 -10.11 2.90 25.59
CA PHE A 82 -9.63 4.24 25.33
C PHE A 82 -10.42 4.92 24.20
N THR A 83 -10.40 6.26 24.27
CA THR A 83 -10.69 7.19 23.19
C THR A 83 -9.63 8.28 23.30
N ILE A 84 -8.81 8.47 22.27
CA ILE A 84 -7.69 9.42 22.27
C ILE A 84 -7.81 10.31 21.02
N GLU A 85 -7.90 11.62 21.25
CA GLU A 85 -7.80 12.64 20.20
C GLU A 85 -6.33 12.99 19.95
N GLY A 86 -5.92 13.09 18.70
CA GLY A 86 -4.54 13.26 18.25
C GLY A 86 -3.77 11.94 18.18
N ASP A 87 -3.13 11.71 17.05
CA ASP A 87 -2.32 10.54 16.69
C ASP A 87 -0.80 10.76 16.85
N THR A 88 -0.37 12.00 17.07
CA THR A 88 1.05 12.35 17.22
C THR A 88 1.54 12.34 18.67
N ASP A 89 2.86 12.26 18.84
CA ASP A 89 3.58 12.36 20.12
C ASP A 89 3.08 11.40 21.21
N CYS A 90 2.56 10.22 20.84
CA CYS A 90 1.92 9.27 21.76
C CYS A 90 2.77 9.00 23.01
N ALA A 91 4.06 8.71 22.82
CA ALA A 91 4.98 8.42 23.93
C ALA A 91 5.17 9.62 24.87
N ALA A 92 5.32 10.84 24.33
CA ALA A 92 5.45 12.06 25.13
C ALA A 92 4.16 12.38 25.91
N ARG A 93 3.02 11.94 25.39
CA ARG A 93 1.68 12.05 25.99
C ARG A 93 1.33 10.89 26.93
N GLY A 94 2.22 9.90 27.07
CA GLY A 94 2.05 8.75 27.96
C GLY A 94 1.20 7.60 27.39
N TYR A 95 1.06 7.55 26.06
CA TYR A 95 0.34 6.51 25.31
C TYR A 95 1.30 5.57 24.57
N ASP A 96 0.79 4.41 24.20
CA ASP A 96 1.48 3.47 23.32
C ASP A 96 1.25 3.86 21.85
N SER A 97 2.30 3.86 21.03
CA SER A 97 2.18 3.96 19.56
C SER A 97 1.91 2.56 19.01
N THR A 98 0.76 2.40 18.37
CA THR A 98 0.23 1.11 17.94
C THR A 98 -0.07 1.15 16.46
N ARG A 99 0.25 0.08 15.73
CA ARG A 99 0.15 0.01 14.27
C ARG A 99 -1.23 -0.44 13.76
N PHE A 100 -1.77 0.26 12.76
CA PHE A 100 -3.10 0.07 12.17
C PHE A 100 -3.01 -0.13 10.65
N ARG A 101 -4.02 -0.78 10.06
CA ARG A 101 -4.23 -0.91 8.62
C ARG A 101 -5.37 -0.02 8.17
N LYS A 102 -5.28 0.55 6.96
CA LYS A 102 -6.36 1.35 6.35
C LYS A 102 -7.42 0.42 5.75
N VAL A 103 -8.68 0.82 5.82
CA VAL A 103 -9.83 0.21 5.15
C VAL A 103 -10.57 1.29 4.40
N ASP A 104 -10.90 1.00 3.14
CA ASP A 104 -11.73 1.81 2.27
C ASP A 104 -13.19 1.35 2.36
N THR A 105 -14.09 2.25 2.75
CA THR A 105 -15.53 2.02 2.87
C THR A 105 -16.32 2.44 1.63
N GLY A 106 -15.66 3.02 0.62
CA GLY A 106 -16.30 3.68 -0.52
C GLY A 106 -17.26 4.79 -0.08
N GLU A 107 -18.37 4.94 -0.82
CA GLU A 107 -19.47 5.86 -0.49
C GLU A 107 -20.49 5.27 0.50
N ALA A 108 -20.17 4.16 1.16
CA ALA A 108 -21.13 3.48 2.03
C ALA A 108 -21.33 4.24 3.35
N ALA A 109 -22.59 4.52 3.69
CA ALA A 109 -22.95 5.15 4.97
C ALA A 109 -22.87 4.15 6.16
N ASP A 110 -22.86 2.86 5.86
CA ASP A 110 -22.73 1.73 6.77
C ASP A 110 -21.73 0.74 6.21
N PHE A 111 -20.80 0.27 7.05
CA PHE A 111 -19.74 -0.66 6.64
C PHE A 111 -19.54 -1.73 7.71
N THR A 112 -19.25 -2.96 7.27
CA THR A 112 -18.92 -4.07 8.17
C THR A 112 -17.56 -4.65 7.78
N LEU A 113 -16.60 -4.57 8.70
CA LEU A 113 -15.31 -5.24 8.56
C LEU A 113 -15.38 -6.63 9.17
N THR A 114 -15.14 -7.67 8.38
CA THR A 114 -15.08 -9.06 8.88
C THR A 114 -13.64 -9.49 9.07
N LEU A 115 -13.28 -9.84 10.31
CA LEU A 115 -11.99 -10.40 10.68
C LEU A 115 -12.01 -11.91 10.40
N VAL A 116 -11.10 -12.36 9.54
CA VAL A 116 -10.87 -13.77 9.24
C VAL A 116 -9.50 -14.20 9.80
N ALA A 117 -9.33 -15.49 10.10
CA ALA A 117 -8.03 -15.98 10.56
C ALA A 117 -7.06 -15.97 9.37
N ASP A 118 -5.83 -15.46 9.54
CA ASP A 118 -4.83 -15.48 8.46
C ASP A 118 -4.67 -16.90 7.90
N GLY A 119 -5.16 -17.08 6.67
CA GLY A 119 -5.33 -18.36 6.02
C GLY A 119 -6.53 -18.32 5.06
N ALA A 120 -6.23 -17.97 3.81
CA ALA A 120 -7.15 -17.87 2.67
C ALA A 120 -8.04 -16.62 2.64
N SER A 121 -7.85 -15.85 1.57
CA SER A 121 -8.94 -15.11 0.91
C SER A 121 -10.19 -15.99 0.90
N PRO A 122 -11.40 -15.46 1.14
CA PRO A 122 -12.60 -16.28 1.22
C PRO A 122 -12.73 -17.14 -0.04
N GLU A 123 -12.48 -18.44 0.07
CA GLU A 123 -12.97 -19.38 -0.93
C GLU A 123 -14.50 -19.27 -0.87
N PRO A 124 -15.17 -18.91 -1.97
CA PRO A 124 -16.61 -18.95 -2.00
C PRO A 124 -17.06 -20.39 -1.75
N ASP A 125 -17.93 -20.57 -0.76
CA ASP A 125 -18.79 -21.75 -0.61
C ASP A 125 -19.70 -21.85 -1.85
N ASP A 126 -19.15 -22.33 -2.97
CA ASP A 126 -19.88 -22.68 -4.18
C ASP A 126 -19.40 -24.07 -4.64
N PRO A 127 -20.28 -25.07 -4.82
CA PRO A 127 -19.86 -26.38 -5.27
C PRO A 127 -19.41 -26.29 -6.73
N ASP A 128 -18.10 -26.43 -6.93
CA ASP A 128 -17.36 -26.40 -8.19
C ASP A 128 -17.51 -25.09 -9.00
N PRO A 129 -16.61 -24.10 -8.82
CA PRO A 129 -16.55 -22.97 -9.74
C PRO A 129 -16.06 -23.47 -11.10
N VAL A 130 -16.74 -23.06 -12.16
CA VAL A 130 -16.23 -23.16 -13.52
C VAL A 130 -15.01 -22.22 -13.59
N TYR A 131 -13.80 -22.77 -13.46
CA TYR A 131 -12.56 -22.01 -13.57
C TYR A 131 -12.54 -21.24 -14.89
N ASN A 132 -12.49 -19.91 -14.80
CA ASN A 132 -12.14 -19.07 -15.93
C ASN A 132 -10.63 -19.13 -16.09
N GLU A 133 -10.12 -19.44 -17.28
CA GLU A 133 -8.67 -19.60 -17.54
C GLU A 133 -7.87 -18.29 -17.35
N GLU A 134 -8.57 -17.17 -17.11
CA GLU A 134 -8.02 -15.81 -16.97
C GLU A 134 -7.50 -15.47 -15.56
N ASP A 135 -7.85 -16.23 -14.51
CA ASP A 135 -7.46 -15.95 -13.11
C ASP A 135 -6.34 -16.89 -12.57
N LEU A 136 -5.58 -17.53 -13.46
CA LEU A 136 -4.50 -18.44 -13.08
C LEU A 136 -3.20 -17.66 -12.81
N PRO A 137 -2.40 -18.04 -11.79
CA PRO A 137 -1.09 -17.43 -11.55
C PRO A 137 -0.18 -17.59 -12.77
N LEU A 138 0.67 -16.58 -13.04
CA LEU A 138 1.67 -16.68 -14.09
C LEU A 138 2.74 -17.66 -13.65
N GLU A 139 2.68 -18.87 -14.19
CA GLU A 139 3.67 -19.90 -13.98
C GLU A 139 4.60 -20.01 -15.18
N SER A 140 5.89 -20.20 -14.91
CA SER A 140 6.88 -20.39 -15.98
C SER A 140 6.51 -21.63 -16.80
N ALA A 141 6.36 -21.46 -18.11
CA ALA A 141 6.20 -22.57 -19.05
C ALA A 141 7.46 -23.47 -19.11
N VAL A 142 8.60 -22.99 -18.61
CA VAL A 142 9.87 -23.72 -18.49
C VAL A 142 10.43 -23.50 -17.07
N PRO A 143 9.95 -24.24 -16.06
CA PRO A 143 10.37 -24.03 -14.69
C PRO A 143 11.86 -24.39 -14.52
N PHE A 144 12.67 -23.45 -14.03
CA PHE A 144 13.99 -23.78 -13.49
C PHE A 144 13.83 -24.27 -12.05
N PRO A 145 14.67 -25.22 -11.57
CA PRO A 145 14.65 -25.59 -10.16
C PRO A 145 15.02 -24.38 -9.30
N ARG A 146 14.18 -24.04 -8.31
CA ARG A 146 14.50 -23.01 -7.31
C ARG A 146 15.88 -23.29 -6.69
N GLY A 147 16.73 -22.28 -6.63
CA GLY A 147 18.11 -22.31 -6.17
C GLY A 147 19.14 -22.77 -7.21
N SER A 148 18.76 -22.89 -8.49
CA SER A 148 19.67 -23.33 -9.56
C SER A 148 20.40 -22.17 -10.25
N LEU A 149 19.83 -20.97 -10.21
CA LEU A 149 20.40 -19.77 -10.82
C LEU A 149 20.97 -18.80 -9.77
N GLY A 150 20.47 -18.88 -8.53
CA GLY A 150 20.86 -18.00 -7.44
C GLY A 150 20.24 -18.39 -6.10
N GLU A 151 20.01 -17.42 -5.21
CA GLU A 151 19.39 -17.67 -3.91
C GLU A 151 17.86 -17.72 -4.02
N PRO A 152 17.19 -18.82 -3.64
CA PRO A 152 15.74 -18.94 -3.79
C PRO A 152 15.00 -18.01 -2.84
N PHE A 153 13.93 -17.36 -3.33
CA PHE A 153 13.15 -16.39 -2.55
C PHE A 153 11.65 -16.43 -2.89
N THR A 154 10.83 -16.06 -1.92
CA THR A 154 9.39 -15.84 -2.07
C THR A 154 9.06 -14.58 -1.27
N GLN A 155 8.49 -13.57 -1.93
CA GLN A 155 8.29 -12.27 -1.29
C GLN A 155 7.12 -11.52 -1.92
N SER A 156 6.36 -10.81 -1.10
CA SER A 156 5.31 -9.89 -1.57
C SER A 156 5.89 -8.52 -1.93
N GLY A 157 5.34 -7.89 -2.95
CA GLY A 157 5.76 -6.60 -3.45
C GLY A 157 4.74 -5.97 -4.37
N ILE A 158 5.16 -4.90 -5.04
CA ILE A 158 4.37 -4.18 -6.03
C ILE A 158 5.02 -4.35 -7.39
N PHE A 159 4.31 -4.91 -8.36
CA PHE A 159 4.69 -4.84 -9.76
C PHE A 159 4.53 -3.40 -10.25
N THR A 160 5.62 -2.84 -10.79
CA THR A 160 5.71 -1.42 -11.17
C THR A 160 5.85 -1.22 -12.67
N GLY A 161 5.68 -2.25 -13.49
CA GLY A 161 5.72 -2.17 -14.95
C GLY A 161 6.96 -2.81 -15.58
N CYS A 162 6.99 -2.84 -16.90
CA CYS A 162 8.12 -3.32 -17.69
C CYS A 162 8.63 -2.22 -18.62
N GLU A 163 9.95 -2.15 -18.78
CA GLU A 163 10.64 -1.04 -19.43
C GLU A 163 11.75 -1.53 -20.37
N LEU A 164 12.02 -0.74 -21.41
CA LEU A 164 13.18 -0.92 -22.28
C LEU A 164 14.11 0.29 -22.13
N ILE A 165 15.19 0.12 -21.37
CA ILE A 165 16.20 1.17 -21.13
C ILE A 165 17.55 0.70 -21.68
N ASP A 166 18.17 1.51 -22.54
CA ASP A 166 19.47 1.21 -23.16
C ASP A 166 19.58 -0.17 -23.82
N GLY A 167 18.44 -0.69 -24.31
CA GLY A 167 18.35 -2.01 -24.95
C GLY A 167 18.24 -3.18 -23.96
N LEU A 168 18.12 -2.91 -22.67
CA LEU A 168 17.76 -3.88 -21.63
C LEU A 168 16.26 -3.83 -21.41
N ASP A 169 15.60 -4.96 -21.65
CA ASP A 169 14.18 -5.16 -21.43
C ASP A 169 13.99 -5.92 -20.10
N PHE A 170 13.15 -5.39 -19.21
CA PHE A 170 12.91 -5.98 -17.90
C PHE A 170 11.58 -5.56 -17.30
N CYS A 171 11.08 -6.38 -16.37
CA CYS A 171 9.95 -6.05 -15.52
C CYS A 171 10.44 -5.73 -14.10
N SER A 172 9.83 -4.73 -13.47
CA SER A 172 10.25 -4.15 -12.21
C SER A 172 9.24 -4.41 -11.10
N PHE A 173 9.78 -4.62 -9.89
CA PHE A 173 8.99 -4.78 -8.67
C PHE A 173 9.62 -3.97 -7.54
N GLU A 174 8.78 -3.42 -6.68
CA GLU A 174 9.17 -2.77 -5.43
C GLU A 174 8.89 -3.71 -4.26
N ILE A 175 9.92 -4.01 -3.49
CA ILE A 175 9.86 -4.92 -2.34
C ILE A 175 10.66 -4.31 -1.20
N GLU A 176 9.97 -3.92 -0.13
CA GLU A 176 10.60 -3.39 1.09
C GLU A 176 11.55 -2.21 0.78
N GLY A 177 11.21 -1.37 -0.19
CA GLY A 177 12.01 -0.23 -0.62
C GLY A 177 13.19 -0.57 -1.55
N TRP A 178 13.30 -1.82 -2.00
CA TRP A 178 14.27 -2.25 -3.01
C TRP A 178 13.61 -2.47 -4.35
N ARG A 179 14.38 -2.23 -5.42
CA ARG A 179 13.99 -2.61 -6.77
C ARG A 179 14.41 -4.02 -7.10
N TYR A 180 13.48 -4.80 -7.60
CA TYR A 180 13.72 -6.12 -8.15
C TYR A 180 13.49 -6.05 -9.66
N HIS A 181 14.49 -6.42 -10.45
CA HIS A 181 14.41 -6.42 -11.92
C HIS A 181 14.51 -7.84 -12.46
N ALA A 182 13.53 -8.23 -13.27
CA ALA A 182 13.53 -9.47 -14.02
C ALA A 182 13.81 -9.17 -15.50
N TYR A 183 15.03 -9.43 -15.96
CA TYR A 183 15.45 -9.15 -17.34
C TYR A 183 15.07 -10.28 -18.31
N TYR A 184 14.74 -9.91 -19.55
CA TYR A 184 14.65 -10.89 -20.64
C TYR A 184 16.01 -11.57 -20.86
N GLY A 185 15.98 -12.90 -20.98
CA GLY A 185 17.21 -13.71 -21.00
C GLY A 185 17.97 -13.77 -19.67
N GLY A 186 17.44 -13.16 -18.60
CA GLY A 186 18.02 -13.15 -17.25
C GLY A 186 17.68 -14.37 -16.38
N GLY A 187 17.04 -15.39 -16.95
CA GLY A 187 16.69 -16.65 -16.28
C GLY A 187 15.19 -16.85 -16.05
N SER A 188 14.42 -15.76 -15.96
CA SER A 188 12.95 -15.80 -16.09
C SER A 188 12.56 -16.38 -17.45
N ALA A 189 11.44 -17.11 -17.52
CA ALA A 189 10.88 -17.44 -18.82
C ALA A 189 10.32 -16.17 -19.47
N ASP A 190 10.67 -15.93 -20.74
CA ASP A 190 10.18 -14.77 -21.50
C ASP A 190 8.64 -14.68 -21.46
N SER A 191 7.94 -15.82 -21.43
CA SER A 191 6.47 -15.84 -21.33
C SER A 191 5.93 -15.18 -20.06
N ILE A 192 6.59 -15.32 -18.90
CA ILE A 192 6.16 -14.62 -17.67
C ILE A 192 6.28 -13.10 -17.89
N LEU A 193 7.39 -12.66 -18.49
CA LEU A 193 7.64 -11.24 -18.71
C LEU A 193 6.69 -10.67 -19.78
N ASP A 194 6.40 -11.44 -20.84
CA ASP A 194 5.42 -11.10 -21.87
C ASP A 194 4.02 -10.92 -21.28
N ASP A 195 3.62 -11.80 -20.36
CA ASP A 195 2.32 -11.72 -19.69
C ASP A 195 2.28 -10.51 -18.73
N LEU A 196 3.36 -10.26 -17.98
CA LEU A 196 3.49 -9.09 -17.09
C LEU A 196 3.40 -7.76 -17.84
N GLN A 197 3.87 -7.67 -19.10
CA GLN A 197 3.70 -6.47 -19.92
C GLN A 197 2.22 -6.08 -20.11
N ASN A 198 1.30 -7.04 -19.98
CA ASN A 198 -0.14 -6.82 -20.13
C ASN A 198 -0.88 -6.66 -18.79
N TRP A 199 -0.17 -6.81 -17.67
CA TRP A 199 -0.74 -6.64 -16.34
C TRP A 199 -0.94 -5.16 -16.00
N PRO A 200 -1.98 -4.81 -15.22
CA PRO A 200 -2.12 -3.45 -14.72
C PRO A 200 -0.93 -3.10 -13.80
N MET A 201 -0.58 -1.82 -13.76
CA MET A 201 0.45 -1.28 -12.89
C MET A 201 -0.05 0.02 -12.24
N PRO A 202 0.24 0.25 -10.95
CA PRO A 202 0.90 -0.67 -10.01
C PRO A 202 -0.03 -1.80 -9.57
N LEU A 203 0.52 -2.99 -9.30
CA LEU A 203 -0.24 -4.17 -8.87
C LEU A 203 0.45 -4.91 -7.72
N ALA A 204 -0.29 -5.26 -6.67
CA ALA A 204 0.22 -6.07 -5.58
C ALA A 204 0.44 -7.52 -6.04
N VAL A 205 1.63 -8.06 -5.80
CA VAL A 205 2.01 -9.40 -6.25
C VAL A 205 2.83 -10.15 -5.20
N GLU A 206 2.78 -11.47 -5.26
CA GLU A 206 3.78 -12.35 -4.66
C GLU A 206 4.65 -12.88 -5.79
N ILE A 207 5.97 -12.72 -5.64
CA ILE A 207 6.95 -13.24 -6.59
C ILE A 207 7.79 -14.34 -5.96
N GLU A 208 8.03 -15.36 -6.78
CA GLU A 208 8.79 -16.55 -6.42
C GLU A 208 9.89 -16.77 -7.44
N GLY A 209 11.12 -17.02 -7.00
CA GLY A 209 12.23 -17.17 -7.93
C GLY A 209 13.59 -17.38 -7.27
N ASP A 210 14.63 -17.03 -8.02
CA ASP A 210 16.02 -16.98 -7.57
C ASP A 210 16.56 -15.53 -7.70
N MET A 211 17.17 -15.01 -6.64
CA MET A 211 17.97 -13.78 -6.69
C MET A 211 19.31 -14.12 -7.32
N VAL A 212 19.58 -13.57 -8.51
CA VAL A 212 20.72 -13.91 -9.36
C VAL A 212 21.90 -12.98 -9.11
N ASN A 213 21.62 -11.69 -8.87
CA ASN A 213 22.64 -10.68 -8.64
C ASN A 213 22.13 -9.58 -7.72
N TYR A 214 23.05 -8.97 -6.96
CA TYR A 214 22.76 -7.82 -6.09
C TYR A 214 23.57 -6.62 -6.57
N GLY A 215 22.86 -5.57 -6.99
CA GLY A 215 23.42 -4.25 -7.23
C GLY A 215 23.39 -3.39 -5.97
N ASP A 216 23.68 -2.09 -6.15
CA ASP A 216 23.67 -1.14 -5.03
C ASP A 216 22.25 -0.82 -4.54
N ILE A 217 21.30 -0.72 -5.47
CA ILE A 217 19.88 -0.41 -5.20
C ILE A 217 18.90 -1.37 -5.89
N THR A 218 19.44 -2.32 -6.66
CA THR A 218 18.66 -3.27 -7.47
C THR A 218 19.03 -4.71 -7.11
N VAL A 219 18.04 -5.60 -7.19
CA VAL A 219 18.21 -7.04 -7.11
C VAL A 219 17.78 -7.62 -8.46
N GLU A 220 18.67 -8.33 -9.12
CA GLU A 220 18.31 -9.02 -10.36
C GLU A 220 17.74 -10.39 -10.01
N VAL A 221 16.58 -10.73 -10.58
CA VAL A 221 15.87 -11.97 -10.27
C VAL A 221 15.50 -12.76 -11.52
N ALA A 222 15.54 -14.08 -11.37
CA ALA A 222 14.85 -15.00 -12.26
C ALA A 222 13.52 -15.38 -11.61
N LEU A 223 12.40 -15.11 -12.29
CA LEU A 223 11.04 -15.39 -11.82
C LEU A 223 10.63 -16.82 -12.21
N ALA A 224 10.19 -17.57 -11.21
CA ALA A 224 9.57 -18.88 -11.36
C ALA A 224 8.04 -18.79 -11.40
N ARG A 225 7.45 -17.91 -10.57
CA ARG A 225 6.02 -17.65 -10.50
C ARG A 225 5.76 -16.20 -10.07
N VAL A 226 4.71 -15.61 -10.62
CA VAL A 226 4.13 -14.34 -10.16
C VAL A 226 2.64 -14.52 -9.94
N THR A 227 2.16 -14.13 -8.77
CA THR A 227 0.74 -14.27 -8.36
C THR A 227 0.22 -12.90 -7.95
N GLU A 228 -0.93 -12.47 -8.47
CA GLU A 228 -1.62 -11.28 -7.96
C GLU A 228 -2.06 -11.51 -6.51
N VAL A 229 -1.86 -10.50 -5.66
CA VAL A 229 -2.28 -10.54 -4.25
C VAL A 229 -3.36 -9.48 -4.04
N PHE A 230 -4.60 -9.92 -3.96
CA PHE A 230 -5.73 -9.05 -3.59
C PHE A 230 -5.50 -8.42 -2.21
N ASP A 231 -5.74 -7.12 -2.10
CA ASP A 231 -5.50 -6.30 -0.89
C ASP A 231 -4.05 -6.35 -0.34
N GLY A 232 -3.07 -6.72 -1.17
CA GLY A 232 -1.66 -6.81 -0.79
C GLY A 232 -0.92 -5.47 -0.71
N ASP A 233 -1.52 -4.37 -1.20
CA ASP A 233 -0.94 -3.02 -1.17
C ASP A 233 -1.81 -2.06 -0.33
N PHE A 234 -1.31 -1.70 0.85
CA PHE A 234 -1.97 -0.73 1.73
C PHE A 234 -2.16 0.65 1.10
N PHE A 235 -1.34 0.98 0.10
CA PHE A 235 -1.35 2.26 -0.59
C PHE A 235 -1.82 2.14 -2.04
N ALA A 236 -2.54 1.06 -2.40
CA ALA A 236 -2.95 0.78 -3.78
C ALA A 236 -3.67 1.97 -4.42
N GLU A 237 -4.55 2.62 -3.67
CA GLU A 237 -5.28 3.78 -4.16
C GLU A 237 -4.38 4.99 -4.35
N GLU A 238 -3.53 5.33 -3.38
CA GLU A 238 -2.58 6.41 -3.49
C GLU A 238 -1.65 6.19 -4.69
N ARG A 239 -1.08 4.99 -4.85
CA ARG A 239 -0.21 4.68 -6.00
C ARG A 239 -0.96 4.80 -7.32
N ARG A 240 -2.22 4.33 -7.38
CA ARG A 240 -3.08 4.46 -8.58
C ARG A 240 -3.39 5.92 -8.90
N MET A 241 -3.75 6.72 -7.90
CA MET A 241 -4.04 8.14 -8.09
C MET A 241 -2.78 8.93 -8.46
N LEU A 242 -1.60 8.56 -7.96
CA LEU A 242 -0.35 9.24 -8.28
C LEU A 242 0.11 9.05 -9.73
N GLN A 243 -0.31 7.98 -10.42
CA GLN A 243 0.07 7.74 -11.80
C GLN A 243 -0.25 8.93 -12.71
N GLY A 244 0.58 9.17 -13.72
CA GLY A 244 0.35 10.21 -14.72
C GLY A 244 1.19 11.47 -14.53
N SER A 245 0.80 12.52 -15.24
CA SER A 245 1.56 13.77 -15.35
C SER A 245 1.04 14.87 -14.42
N TRP A 246 1.94 15.42 -13.59
CA TRP A 246 1.64 16.46 -12.61
C TRP A 246 2.45 17.72 -12.88
N GLN A 247 1.78 18.87 -12.98
CA GLN A 247 2.41 20.18 -13.17
C GLN A 247 2.21 21.03 -11.90
N SER A 248 3.28 21.69 -11.45
CA SER A 248 3.19 22.60 -10.32
C SER A 248 2.28 23.79 -10.62
N VAL A 249 1.46 24.16 -9.64
CA VAL A 249 0.58 25.34 -9.71
C VAL A 249 1.38 26.64 -9.59
N ASP A 250 2.44 26.64 -8.77
CA ASP A 250 3.27 27.81 -8.49
C ASP A 250 4.37 28.01 -9.52
N ASP A 251 4.90 26.93 -10.11
CA ASP A 251 5.87 26.96 -11.19
C ASP A 251 5.43 26.06 -12.36
N PRO A 252 4.72 26.61 -13.37
CA PRO A 252 4.24 25.83 -14.50
C PRO A 252 5.35 25.21 -15.38
N GLU A 253 6.61 25.63 -15.24
CA GLU A 253 7.73 24.99 -15.93
C GLU A 253 8.13 23.67 -15.26
N ALA A 254 7.85 23.50 -13.97
CA ALA A 254 8.10 22.28 -13.22
C ALA A 254 6.96 21.27 -13.41
N LYS A 255 7.32 20.10 -13.94
CA LYS A 255 6.42 18.98 -14.17
C LYS A 255 7.12 17.69 -13.78
N PHE A 256 6.39 16.73 -13.24
CA PHE A 256 6.86 15.35 -13.16
C PHE A 256 5.82 14.37 -13.71
N THR A 257 6.27 13.17 -14.06
CA THR A 257 5.41 12.07 -14.51
C THR A 257 5.71 10.84 -13.68
N ILE A 258 4.67 10.20 -13.17
CA ILE A 258 4.77 8.93 -12.44
C ILE A 258 4.25 7.82 -13.36
N ALA A 259 5.08 6.81 -13.59
CA ALA A 259 4.72 5.58 -14.29
C ALA A 259 5.17 4.37 -13.47
N GLY A 260 4.22 3.63 -12.91
CA GLY A 260 4.49 2.57 -11.95
C GLY A 260 5.03 3.17 -10.65
N ALA A 261 6.32 2.96 -10.40
CA ALA A 261 7.06 3.60 -9.33
C ALA A 261 8.12 4.59 -9.84
N ASP A 262 8.31 4.71 -11.15
CA ASP A 262 9.30 5.60 -11.73
C ASP A 262 8.76 7.02 -11.82
N VAL A 263 9.58 7.99 -11.39
CA VAL A 263 9.27 9.42 -11.39
C VAL A 263 10.24 10.13 -12.30
N TYR A 264 9.72 10.77 -13.33
CA TYR A 264 10.48 11.51 -14.34
C TYR A 264 10.24 13.00 -14.16
N ASP A 265 11.28 13.75 -13.79
CA ASP A 265 11.21 15.21 -13.62
C ASP A 265 11.52 15.95 -14.92
N TYR A 266 10.77 17.03 -15.14
CA TYR A 266 10.92 17.92 -16.28
C TYR A 266 10.90 19.38 -15.82
N TYR A 267 11.76 20.19 -16.42
CA TYR A 267 11.76 21.64 -16.25
C TYR A 267 11.78 22.34 -17.60
N GLY A 268 10.79 23.20 -17.87
CA GLY A 268 10.66 23.86 -19.18
C GLY A 268 10.49 22.87 -20.35
N GLY A 269 10.05 21.64 -20.05
CA GLY A 269 9.93 20.53 -21.01
C GLY A 269 11.20 19.72 -21.25
N GLU A 270 12.32 20.08 -20.60
CA GLU A 270 13.57 19.30 -20.62
C GLU A 270 13.56 18.27 -19.49
N PHE A 271 13.99 17.04 -19.77
CA PHE A 271 14.18 16.00 -18.75
C PHE A 271 15.35 16.37 -17.83
N ILE A 272 15.14 16.33 -16.52
CA ILE A 272 16.15 16.76 -15.54
C ILE A 272 16.48 15.73 -14.45
N GLY A 273 15.69 14.65 -14.32
CA GLY A 273 15.93 13.66 -13.27
C GLY A 273 15.05 12.42 -13.41
N HIS A 274 15.58 11.30 -12.92
CA HIS A 274 14.88 10.01 -12.89
C HIS A 274 15.05 9.38 -11.51
N GLN A 275 13.92 9.25 -10.84
CA GLN A 275 13.83 8.72 -9.49
C GLN A 275 12.90 7.51 -9.48
N TRP A 276 12.95 6.78 -8.38
CA TRP A 276 11.82 5.95 -7.99
C TRP A 276 11.00 6.62 -6.90
N MET A 277 9.78 6.13 -6.67
CA MET A 277 8.98 6.45 -5.50
C MET A 277 8.66 5.20 -4.67
N THR A 278 8.57 5.40 -3.35
CA THR A 278 7.98 4.43 -2.42
C THR A 278 6.96 5.13 -1.53
N LEU A 279 5.94 4.37 -1.12
CA LEU A 279 4.96 4.85 -0.15
C LEU A 279 5.15 4.15 1.19
N GLY A 280 5.09 4.94 2.26
CA GLY A 280 5.25 4.48 3.63
C GLY A 280 4.22 5.12 4.54
N GLY A 281 4.12 4.60 5.77
CA GLY A 281 3.17 5.12 6.75
C GLY A 281 3.50 6.51 7.28
N THR A 282 4.77 6.93 7.19
CA THR A 282 5.25 8.29 7.47
C THR A 282 6.66 8.53 6.92
N CYS A 283 7.00 9.80 6.73
CA CYS A 283 8.37 10.21 6.44
C CYS A 283 9.29 10.02 7.64
N PRO A 284 10.56 9.61 7.43
CA PRO A 284 11.55 9.53 8.49
C PRO A 284 11.68 10.87 9.23
N ASP A 285 11.78 10.81 10.56
CA ASP A 285 11.97 11.97 11.45
C ASP A 285 10.89 13.07 11.38
N ALA A 286 9.76 12.81 10.72
CA ALA A 286 8.68 13.78 10.62
C ALA A 286 8.05 14.10 11.99
N PRO A 287 7.67 15.37 12.24
CA PRO A 287 7.07 15.79 13.52
C PRO A 287 5.61 15.31 13.70
N TYR A 288 5.01 14.74 12.66
CA TYR A 288 3.66 14.18 12.68
C TYR A 288 3.56 12.98 11.73
N GLU A 289 2.49 12.18 11.85
CA GLU A 289 2.22 11.05 10.96
C GLU A 289 1.45 11.51 9.70
N GLY A 290 1.58 10.76 8.61
CA GLY A 290 0.97 11.03 7.31
C GLY A 290 1.54 10.10 6.25
N VAL A 291 0.86 9.81 5.14
CA VAL A 291 1.42 8.89 4.13
C VAL A 291 2.71 9.48 3.57
N GLY A 292 3.84 8.83 3.83
CA GLY A 292 5.14 9.25 3.33
C GLY A 292 5.28 8.86 1.87
N PHE A 293 5.57 9.84 1.02
CA PHE A 293 5.97 9.68 -0.37
C PHE A 293 7.45 9.97 -0.46
N THR A 294 8.25 8.91 -0.55
CA THR A 294 9.70 9.01 -0.63
C THR A 294 10.12 8.92 -2.09
N ARG A 295 10.92 9.87 -2.54
CA ARG A 295 11.57 9.84 -3.85
C ARG A 295 13.05 9.60 -3.65
N THR A 296 13.63 8.74 -4.47
CA THR A 296 15.08 8.44 -4.45
C THR A 296 15.65 8.60 -5.85
N GLU A 297 16.66 9.45 -5.99
CA GLU A 297 17.36 9.64 -7.25
C GLU A 297 18.22 8.41 -7.58
N LEU A 298 18.11 7.90 -8.80
CA LEU A 298 18.75 6.62 -9.15
C LEU A 298 20.27 6.72 -9.24
N GLU A 299 20.81 7.87 -9.64
CA GLU A 299 22.25 8.05 -9.77
C GLU A 299 22.94 8.32 -8.42
N THR A 300 22.34 9.15 -7.58
CA THR A 300 22.97 9.61 -6.32
C THR A 300 22.51 8.83 -5.10
N GLN A 301 21.38 8.11 -5.20
CA GLN A 301 20.68 7.45 -4.11
C GLN A 301 20.24 8.42 -3.00
N GLU A 302 20.24 9.72 -3.30
CA GLU A 302 19.71 10.73 -2.40
C GLU A 302 18.19 10.59 -2.35
N SER A 303 17.64 10.57 -1.14
CA SER A 303 16.22 10.42 -0.91
C SER A 303 15.67 11.60 -0.12
N TRP A 304 14.45 12.02 -0.48
CA TRP A 304 13.67 12.96 0.30
C TRP A 304 12.24 12.42 0.42
N CYS A 305 11.56 12.81 1.49
CA CYS A 305 10.21 12.37 1.76
C CYS A 305 9.30 13.55 2.03
N GLU A 306 8.14 13.53 1.38
CA GLU A 306 7.05 14.47 1.55
C GLU A 306 5.82 13.68 2.02
N HIS A 307 4.95 14.28 2.82
CA HIS A 307 3.66 13.64 3.11
C HIS A 307 2.69 13.90 1.97
N LEU A 308 1.92 12.89 1.59
CA LEU A 308 0.76 13.08 0.71
C LEU A 308 -0.32 13.86 1.47
N GLY A 309 -0.71 14.99 0.92
CA GLY A 309 -1.87 15.77 1.34
C GLY A 309 -3.14 15.32 0.61
N GLU A 310 -3.84 16.25 -0.04
CA GLU A 310 -4.95 15.93 -0.93
C GLU A 310 -4.44 15.22 -2.22
N VAL A 311 -5.01 14.03 -2.52
CA VAL A 311 -4.74 13.29 -3.75
C VAL A 311 -6.08 12.98 -4.43
N THR A 312 -6.37 13.63 -5.55
CA THR A 312 -7.59 13.44 -6.34
C THR A 312 -7.25 13.17 -7.81
N ALA A 313 -8.28 13.04 -8.64
CA ALA A 313 -8.13 12.89 -10.09
C ALA A 313 -7.46 14.12 -10.75
N ASP A 314 -7.49 15.31 -10.16
CA ASP A 314 -7.00 16.54 -10.79
C ASP A 314 -6.06 17.37 -9.89
N ARG A 315 -5.91 17.00 -8.62
CA ARG A 315 -5.08 17.70 -7.64
C ARG A 315 -4.19 16.74 -6.86
N LEU A 316 -2.96 17.17 -6.64
CA LEU A 316 -2.00 16.52 -5.76
C LEU A 316 -1.36 17.56 -4.86
N GLU A 317 -1.34 17.30 -3.57
CA GLU A 317 -0.60 18.08 -2.58
C GLU A 317 0.50 17.24 -1.96
N LEU A 318 1.70 17.80 -1.92
CA LEU A 318 2.86 17.24 -1.23
C LEU A 318 3.24 18.20 -0.11
N ILE A 319 3.37 17.70 1.11
CA ILE A 319 3.63 18.51 2.30
C ILE A 319 5.06 18.22 2.76
N ILE A 320 5.87 19.27 2.89
CA ILE A 320 7.22 19.15 3.44
C ILE A 320 7.09 19.07 4.97
N PRO A 321 7.31 17.91 5.62
CA PRO A 321 6.87 17.70 7.01
C PRO A 321 7.52 18.66 8.01
N GLU A 322 8.78 19.02 7.75
CA GLU A 322 9.61 19.88 8.58
C GLU A 322 9.18 21.37 8.55
N LEU A 323 8.64 21.80 7.41
CA LEU A 323 8.28 23.20 7.15
C LEU A 323 6.76 23.44 7.25
N GLY A 324 5.96 22.40 6.98
CA GLY A 324 4.52 22.51 6.79
C GLY A 324 4.12 23.21 5.48
N ASP A 325 5.08 23.46 4.59
CA ASP A 325 4.84 24.03 3.27
C ASP A 325 4.13 23.00 2.39
N VAL A 326 3.10 23.45 1.66
CA VAL A 326 2.30 22.62 0.77
C VAL A 326 2.64 22.95 -0.67
N LEU A 327 3.13 21.96 -1.41
CA LEU A 327 3.35 22.02 -2.84
C LEU A 327 2.10 21.50 -3.55
N THR A 328 1.47 22.32 -4.39
CA THR A 328 0.25 21.93 -5.11
C THR A 328 0.53 21.68 -6.59
N TYR A 329 0.02 20.57 -7.08
CA TYR A 329 0.13 20.14 -8.46
C TYR A 329 -1.25 19.88 -9.06
N ARG A 330 -1.36 20.08 -10.37
CA ARG A 330 -2.53 19.73 -11.16
C ARG A 330 -2.18 18.66 -12.19
N ARG A 331 -3.13 17.79 -12.50
CA ARG A 331 -2.97 16.79 -13.57
C ARG A 331 -2.96 17.45 -14.96
N VAL A 332 -2.13 16.96 -15.87
CA VAL A 332 -1.97 17.54 -17.23
C VAL A 332 -1.94 16.53 -18.38
N ASP A 333 -2.22 15.25 -18.11
CA ASP A 333 -2.45 14.21 -19.11
C ASP A 333 -3.94 13.93 -19.36
#